data_AF-A0A1J8QWK2-F1
#
_entry.id   AF-A0A1J8QWK2-F1
#
_cell.length_a   1.000
_cell.length_b   1.000
_cell.length_c   1.000
_cell.angle_alpha   90.00
_cell.angle_beta   90.00
_cell.angle_gamma   90.00
#
_symmetry.space_group_name_H-M   'P 1'
#
loop_
_entity.id
_entity.type
_entity.pdbx_description
1 polymer ?
#
loop_
_entity_poly.entity_id
_entity_poly.type
_entity_poly.pdbx_seq_one_letter_code
_entity_poly.pdbx_strand_id
1 'polypeptide(L)'
;MLVKIFSFPCLWSFHDLYVWLQQAFSLYTVIHDWVIHIFIKLIDPHNNAYGYPWSLLQIILVLILATCFLRTFIPRPPKENSHHARTVIQALQTVLVPTCSLWPTRYIRLVKRASTHGHGSASKIVIPLSMLLQDVRDGLMELRDPVCDLEDLMDGGVSAYGCYVCLRIDWKWRVHWLDRVVRIYDPLQGDLSGNTKSWAADSSYLLADMQRVRRLAPGASPSPGLQSIINLDNKPLSHLATIQLPRGCRATLEFTSLSSSISVLSTTHTLCMMPFLTRRLPYRLSDVFAAVSNTRNFKLTSLSNTSETYANSLAAASTKLTDDPVVRKQYVDEVGIKGWRERRLMIAFEAALVRKGWLEHWEAILVAR
;
A
#
# COMPACT_ATOMS: atom_id res chain seq x y z
N MET A 1 22.72 44.92 -35.02
CA MET A 1 23.21 43.97 -36.05
C MET A 1 23.90 42.85 -35.28
N LEU A 2 23.40 41.62 -35.09
CA LEU A 2 22.34 40.83 -35.69
C LEU A 2 21.82 39.89 -34.58
N VAL A 3 20.52 39.98 -34.32
CA VAL A 3 19.74 39.04 -33.52
C VAL A 3 19.68 37.71 -34.29
N LYS A 4 20.14 36.61 -33.69
CA LYS A 4 19.92 35.25 -34.23
C LYS A 4 18.74 34.60 -33.50
N ILE A 5 17.65 34.56 -34.26
CA ILE A 5 16.38 33.88 -34.03
C ILE A 5 16.63 32.37 -33.81
N PHE A 6 16.26 31.86 -32.64
CA PHE A 6 16.08 30.42 -32.43
C PHE A 6 14.67 30.02 -32.89
N SER A 7 14.62 29.17 -33.90
CA SER A 7 13.41 28.56 -34.43
C SER A 7 12.90 27.48 -33.47
N PHE A 8 11.76 27.75 -32.84
CA PHE A 8 10.93 26.76 -32.15
C PHE A 8 9.97 26.09 -33.16
N PRO A 9 9.88 24.76 -33.22
CA PRO A 9 8.69 24.09 -33.75
C PRO A 9 7.91 23.41 -32.62
N CYS A 10 6.60 23.64 -32.61
CA CYS A 10 5.57 22.99 -31.78
C CYS A 10 5.52 23.37 -30.29
N LEU A 11 5.36 24.66 -30.00
CA LEU A 11 4.60 25.09 -28.83
C LEU A 11 3.11 24.97 -29.17
N TRP A 12 2.36 24.11 -28.47
CA TRP A 12 1.00 24.53 -28.14
C TRP A 12 1.18 25.79 -27.31
N SER A 13 0.67 26.92 -27.80
CA SER A 13 0.81 28.16 -27.07
C SER A 13 0.12 27.99 -25.71
N PHE A 14 0.56 28.71 -24.68
CA PHE A 14 -0.16 28.77 -23.40
C PHE A 14 -1.64 29.12 -23.60
N HIS A 15 -1.94 29.84 -24.68
CA HIS A 15 -3.28 30.15 -25.15
C HIS A 15 -4.05 28.90 -25.62
N ASP A 16 -3.44 27.97 -26.36
CA ASP A 16 -4.10 26.73 -26.80
C ASP A 16 -4.40 25.78 -25.64
N LEU A 17 -3.50 25.69 -24.65
CA LEU A 17 -3.74 24.91 -23.44
C LEU A 17 -4.84 25.55 -22.57
N TYR A 18 -4.87 26.88 -22.48
CA TYR A 18 -5.90 27.63 -21.76
C TYR A 18 -7.27 27.48 -22.44
N VAL A 19 -7.34 27.63 -23.75
CA VAL A 19 -8.56 27.42 -24.55
C VAL A 19 -9.05 25.99 -24.41
N TRP A 20 -8.15 25.01 -24.41
CA TRP A 20 -8.49 23.60 -24.19
C TRP A 20 -9.03 23.34 -22.78
N LEU A 21 -8.39 23.88 -21.73
CA LEU A 21 -8.86 23.78 -20.36
C LEU A 21 -10.21 24.47 -20.16
N GLN A 22 -10.44 25.62 -20.82
CA GLN A 22 -11.69 26.35 -20.77
C GLN A 22 -12.82 25.58 -21.49
N GLN A 23 -12.52 24.92 -22.62
CA GLN A 23 -13.45 24.03 -23.31
C GLN A 23 -13.74 22.76 -22.50
N ALA A 24 -12.73 22.18 -21.85
CA ALA A 24 -12.90 21.00 -20.99
C ALA A 24 -13.71 21.33 -19.72
N PHE A 25 -13.48 22.50 -19.11
CA PHE A 25 -14.28 22.98 -17.97
C PHE A 25 -15.72 23.28 -18.38
N SER A 26 -15.94 23.93 -19.52
CA SER A 26 -17.28 24.18 -20.08
C SER A 26 -18.02 22.87 -20.35
N LEU A 27 -17.33 21.88 -20.92
CA LEU A 27 -17.90 20.55 -21.15
C LEU A 27 -18.21 19.83 -19.83
N TYR A 28 -17.33 19.93 -18.83
CA TYR A 28 -17.54 19.35 -17.51
C TYR A 28 -18.74 19.98 -16.80
N THR A 29 -18.89 21.30 -16.82
CA THR A 29 -20.05 21.98 -16.22
C THR A 29 -21.34 21.61 -16.94
N VAL A 30 -21.33 21.52 -18.27
CA VAL A 30 -22.49 21.08 -19.05
C VAL A 30 -22.85 19.63 -18.70
N ILE A 31 -21.88 18.72 -18.63
CA ILE A 31 -22.11 17.32 -18.25
C ILE A 31 -22.62 17.23 -16.81
N HIS A 32 -22.06 18.00 -15.89
CA HIS A 32 -22.44 18.02 -14.48
C HIS A 32 -23.88 18.54 -14.29
N ASP A 33 -24.24 19.65 -14.92
CA ASP A 33 -25.60 20.20 -14.86
C ASP A 33 -26.62 19.25 -15.51
N TRP A 34 -26.22 18.56 -16.58
CA TRP A 34 -27.06 17.57 -17.24
C TRP A 34 -27.26 16.30 -16.38
N VAL A 35 -26.21 15.85 -15.70
CA VAL A 35 -26.27 14.73 -14.74
C VAL A 35 -27.14 15.09 -13.54
N ILE A 36 -27.02 16.30 -12.99
CA ILE A 36 -27.89 16.79 -11.93
C ILE A 36 -29.35 16.85 -12.39
N HIS A 37 -29.61 17.37 -13.59
CA HIS A 37 -30.97 17.44 -14.13
C HIS A 37 -31.58 16.06 -14.37
N ILE A 38 -30.79 15.08 -14.84
CA ILE A 38 -31.23 13.67 -14.91
C ILE A 38 -31.52 13.12 -13.52
N PHE A 39 -30.64 13.37 -12.55
CA PHE A 39 -30.78 12.86 -11.19
C PHE A 39 -32.03 13.43 -10.50
N ILE A 40 -32.31 14.72 -10.68
CA ILE A 40 -33.53 15.38 -10.20
C ILE A 40 -34.78 14.76 -10.87
N LYS A 41 -34.75 14.52 -12.18
CA LYS A 41 -35.86 13.86 -12.89
C LYS A 41 -36.06 12.39 -12.52
N LEU A 42 -35.02 11.69 -12.07
CA LEU A 42 -35.09 10.30 -11.59
C LEU A 42 -35.63 10.19 -10.16
N ILE A 43 -35.48 11.25 -9.35
CA ILE A 43 -35.94 11.28 -7.95
C ILE A 43 -37.40 11.69 -7.82
N ASP A 44 -37.99 12.35 -8.82
CA ASP A 44 -39.38 12.82 -8.77
C ASP A 44 -40.37 11.62 -8.84
N PRO A 45 -41.01 11.23 -7.72
CA PRO A 45 -41.79 9.99 -7.64
C PRO A 45 -43.14 10.08 -8.37
N HIS A 46 -43.59 11.29 -8.71
CA HIS A 46 -44.94 11.53 -9.20
C HIS A 46 -45.16 11.22 -10.68
N ASN A 47 -44.09 10.92 -11.44
CA ASN A 47 -44.16 10.74 -12.89
C ASN A 47 -44.00 9.27 -13.36
N ASN A 48 -44.21 8.31 -12.45
CA ASN A 48 -43.74 6.92 -12.58
C ASN A 48 -44.70 5.90 -13.24
N ALA A 49 -45.74 6.32 -13.95
CA ALA A 49 -46.66 5.33 -14.57
C ALA A 49 -46.21 4.83 -15.97
N TYR A 50 -45.45 5.61 -16.76
CA TYR A 50 -45.11 5.23 -18.15
C TYR A 50 -43.69 5.63 -18.63
N GLY A 51 -42.79 6.11 -17.76
CA GLY A 51 -41.56 6.81 -18.16
C GLY A 51 -40.23 6.03 -18.11
N TYR A 52 -40.17 4.84 -17.52
CA TYR A 52 -38.90 4.12 -17.25
C TYR A 52 -38.02 3.74 -18.46
N PRO A 53 -38.56 3.32 -19.63
CA PRO A 53 -37.67 2.89 -20.73
C PRO A 53 -36.91 4.06 -21.37
N TRP A 54 -37.47 5.27 -21.34
CA TRP A 54 -36.88 6.44 -22.00
C TRP A 54 -35.72 7.05 -21.20
N SER A 55 -35.81 7.06 -19.86
CA SER A 55 -34.72 7.55 -19.00
C SER A 55 -33.48 6.65 -19.07
N LEU A 56 -33.68 5.33 -19.09
CA LEU A 56 -32.59 4.38 -19.29
C LEU A 56 -31.92 4.54 -20.66
N LEU A 57 -32.70 4.75 -21.72
CA LEU A 57 -32.17 4.97 -23.06
C LEU A 57 -31.33 6.26 -23.17
N GLN A 58 -31.74 7.33 -22.48
CA GLN A 58 -30.97 8.59 -22.41
C GLN A 58 -29.64 8.40 -21.66
N ILE A 59 -29.63 7.68 -20.54
CA ILE A 59 -28.40 7.38 -19.79
C ILE A 59 -27.44 6.54 -20.63
N ILE A 60 -27.95 5.50 -21.30
CA ILE A 60 -27.14 4.65 -22.18
C ILE A 60 -26.57 5.46 -23.35
N LEU A 61 -27.37 6.33 -23.96
CA LEU A 61 -26.91 7.18 -25.06
C LEU A 61 -25.79 8.13 -24.61
N VAL A 62 -25.89 8.72 -23.42
CA VAL A 62 -24.82 9.58 -22.88
C VAL A 62 -23.57 8.79 -22.54
N LEU A 63 -23.70 7.59 -21.99
CA LEU A 63 -22.54 6.72 -21.76
C LEU A 63 -21.87 6.32 -23.08
N ILE A 64 -22.63 6.05 -24.15
CA ILE A 64 -22.08 5.77 -25.48
C ILE A 64 -21.40 7.00 -26.07
N LEU A 65 -22.03 8.17 -26.03
CA LEU A 65 -21.44 9.41 -26.54
C LEU A 65 -20.19 9.79 -25.76
N ALA A 66 -20.20 9.68 -24.43
CA ALA A 66 -19.04 9.91 -23.58
C ALA A 66 -17.90 8.93 -23.89
N THR A 67 -18.21 7.64 -24.09
CA THR A 67 -17.18 6.65 -24.45
C THR A 67 -16.65 6.84 -25.88
N CYS A 68 -17.49 7.21 -26.85
CA CYS A 68 -17.07 7.56 -28.21
C CYS A 68 -16.18 8.80 -28.21
N PHE A 69 -16.58 9.85 -27.48
CA PHE A 69 -15.78 11.07 -27.30
C PHE A 69 -14.44 10.73 -26.67
N LEU A 70 -14.42 10.01 -25.54
CA LEU A 70 -13.18 9.57 -24.90
C LEU A 70 -12.27 8.73 -25.83
N ARG A 71 -12.83 8.00 -26.81
CA ARG A 71 -12.06 7.28 -27.83
C ARG A 71 -11.51 8.18 -28.93
N THR A 72 -12.25 9.18 -29.39
CA THR A 72 -11.78 10.11 -30.44
C THR A 72 -10.70 11.05 -29.92
N PHE A 73 -10.67 11.32 -28.62
CA PHE A 73 -9.65 12.15 -27.98
C PHE A 73 -8.37 11.40 -27.58
N ILE A 74 -8.23 10.11 -27.93
CA ILE A 74 -6.97 9.40 -27.70
C ILE A 74 -5.92 10.01 -28.63
N PRO A 75 -4.95 10.78 -28.11
CA PRO A 75 -3.94 11.41 -28.96
C PRO A 75 -3.19 10.32 -29.72
N ARG A 76 -2.91 10.55 -31.00
CA ARG A 76 -2.04 9.65 -31.76
C ARG A 76 -0.73 9.49 -30.98
N PRO A 77 -0.23 8.25 -30.80
CA PRO A 77 0.99 8.03 -30.04
C PRO A 77 2.12 8.83 -30.70
N PRO A 78 2.80 9.74 -29.98
CA PRO A 78 3.94 10.46 -30.53
C PRO A 78 5.01 9.45 -30.96
N LYS A 79 5.79 9.82 -31.98
CA LYS A 79 6.86 8.97 -32.51
C LYS A 79 7.81 8.61 -31.37
N GLU A 80 8.03 7.31 -31.16
CA GLU A 80 8.76 6.78 -30.02
C GLU A 80 10.23 7.24 -30.07
N ASN A 81 10.63 8.12 -29.15
CA ASN A 81 12.01 8.54 -28.97
C ASN A 81 12.78 7.42 -28.25
N SER A 82 13.42 6.54 -29.03
CA SER A 82 14.12 5.35 -28.54
C SER A 82 15.16 5.65 -27.45
N HIS A 83 15.88 6.77 -27.55
CA HIS A 83 16.86 7.19 -26.53
C HIS A 83 16.20 7.49 -25.18
N HIS A 84 15.08 8.22 -25.18
CA HIS A 84 14.41 8.60 -23.95
C HIS A 84 13.76 7.38 -23.28
N ALA A 85 13.18 6.47 -24.05
CA ALA A 85 12.68 5.19 -23.53
C ALA A 85 13.77 4.37 -22.82
N ARG A 86 15.01 4.38 -23.33
CA ARG A 86 16.17 3.74 -22.66
C ARG A 86 16.48 4.41 -21.31
N THR A 87 16.50 5.74 -21.25
CA THR A 87 16.72 6.48 -19.99
C THR A 87 15.65 6.17 -18.95
N VAL A 88 14.38 6.12 -19.37
CA VAL A 88 13.24 5.80 -18.50
C VAL A 88 13.33 4.35 -17.99
N ILE A 89 13.80 3.39 -18.81
CA ILE A 89 14.08 2.02 -18.37
C ILE A 89 15.24 1.99 -17.36
N GLN A 90 16.31 2.75 -17.60
CA GLN A 90 17.45 2.83 -16.68
C GLN A 90 17.06 3.41 -15.33
N ALA A 91 16.20 4.43 -15.31
CA ALA A 91 15.61 4.95 -14.08
C ALA A 91 14.74 3.91 -13.37
N LEU A 92 13.93 3.15 -14.10
CA LEU A 92 13.15 2.07 -13.50
C LEU A 92 14.05 0.95 -12.93
N GLN A 93 15.19 0.69 -13.59
CA GLN A 93 16.20 -0.29 -13.17
C GLN A 93 16.93 0.06 -11.87
N THR A 94 16.93 1.32 -11.44
CA THR A 94 17.54 1.67 -10.16
C THR A 94 16.76 1.10 -8.98
N VAL A 95 15.45 0.97 -9.14
CA VAL A 95 14.52 0.53 -8.08
C VAL A 95 14.07 -0.91 -8.28
N LEU A 96 13.82 -1.32 -9.54
CA LEU A 96 13.29 -2.64 -9.86
C LEU A 96 14.21 -3.42 -10.79
N VAL A 97 14.41 -4.69 -10.46
CA VAL A 97 15.17 -5.64 -11.27
C VAL A 97 14.23 -6.72 -11.80
N PRO A 98 14.11 -6.91 -13.12
CA PRO A 98 13.36 -8.05 -13.65
C PRO A 98 14.13 -9.34 -13.34
N THR A 99 13.43 -10.38 -12.91
CA THR A 99 14.04 -11.69 -12.64
C THR A 99 14.46 -12.42 -13.91
N CYS A 100 13.85 -12.05 -15.03
CA CYS A 100 14.15 -12.54 -16.37
C CYS A 100 14.84 -11.44 -17.18
N SER A 101 15.55 -11.81 -18.26
CA SER A 101 16.18 -10.85 -19.18
C SER A 101 15.18 -9.91 -19.88
N LEU A 102 13.89 -10.24 -19.86
CA LEU A 102 12.83 -9.47 -20.48
C LEU A 102 11.94 -8.80 -19.43
N TRP A 103 11.73 -7.50 -19.62
CA TRP A 103 10.78 -6.71 -18.84
C TRP A 103 9.33 -7.15 -19.13
N PRO A 104 8.48 -7.28 -18.09
CA PRO A 104 7.06 -7.55 -18.32
C PRO A 104 6.41 -6.43 -19.14
N THR A 105 5.52 -6.80 -20.08
CA THR A 105 4.88 -5.88 -21.03
C THR A 105 4.21 -4.67 -20.37
N ARG A 106 3.66 -4.85 -19.16
CA ARG A 106 3.02 -3.76 -18.41
C ARG A 106 4.00 -2.67 -17.94
N TYR A 107 5.24 -3.01 -17.55
CA TYR A 107 6.26 -2.02 -17.24
C TYR A 107 6.76 -1.32 -18.51
N ILE A 108 6.91 -2.05 -19.62
CA ILE A 108 7.21 -1.43 -20.92
C ILE A 108 6.14 -0.40 -21.30
N ARG A 109 4.85 -0.67 -21.03
CA ARG A 109 3.79 0.33 -21.24
C ARG A 109 3.94 1.55 -20.32
N LEU A 110 4.38 1.38 -19.07
CA LEU A 110 4.66 2.50 -18.16
C LEU A 110 5.82 3.35 -18.69
N VAL A 111 6.90 2.70 -19.13
CA VAL A 111 8.05 3.36 -19.77
C VAL A 111 7.61 4.14 -20.99
N LYS A 112 6.84 3.53 -21.89
CA LYS A 112 6.32 4.20 -23.09
C LYS A 112 5.51 5.43 -22.73
N ARG A 113 4.56 5.31 -21.79
CA ARG A 113 3.76 6.46 -21.31
C ARG A 113 4.63 7.56 -20.72
N ALA A 114 5.58 7.23 -19.85
CA ALA A 114 6.50 8.21 -19.27
C ALA A 114 7.35 8.87 -20.35
N SER A 115 7.78 8.12 -21.37
CA SER A 115 8.57 8.65 -22.48
C SER A 115 7.79 9.56 -23.43
N THR A 116 6.46 9.45 -23.47
CA THR A 116 5.62 10.36 -24.26
C THR A 116 5.39 11.71 -23.57
N HIS A 117 5.57 11.79 -22.25
CA HIS A 117 5.39 13.00 -21.47
C HIS A 117 6.69 13.82 -21.37
N GLY A 118 7.04 14.47 -22.49
CA GLY A 118 7.56 15.84 -22.49
C GLY A 118 9.05 16.07 -22.25
N HIS A 119 9.70 16.62 -23.28
CA HIS A 119 10.86 17.53 -23.18
C HIS A 119 10.49 18.72 -22.28
N GLY A 120 10.87 18.70 -21.00
CA GLY A 120 10.84 19.89 -20.14
C GLY A 120 10.43 19.67 -18.68
N SER A 121 9.77 18.56 -18.36
CA SER A 121 9.49 18.17 -16.96
C SER A 121 10.01 16.77 -16.70
N ALA A 122 10.50 16.51 -15.50
CA ALA A 122 11.01 15.19 -15.12
C ALA A 122 9.96 14.11 -15.41
N SER A 123 10.32 13.10 -16.20
CA SER A 123 9.40 12.06 -16.63
C SER A 123 8.93 11.25 -15.44
N LYS A 124 7.62 11.26 -15.16
CA LYS A 124 7.05 10.56 -14.01
C LYS A 124 6.63 9.14 -14.37
N ILE A 125 7.24 8.15 -13.73
CA ILE A 125 6.89 6.73 -13.84
C ILE A 125 6.04 6.35 -12.62
N VAL A 126 4.74 6.16 -12.85
CA VAL A 126 3.79 5.80 -11.78
C VAL A 126 3.54 4.29 -11.79
N ILE A 127 4.03 3.59 -10.78
CA ILE A 127 3.87 2.14 -10.64
C ILE A 127 2.65 1.85 -9.76
N PRO A 128 1.62 1.15 -10.29
CA PRO A 128 0.52 0.70 -9.46
C PRO A 128 1.01 -0.28 -8.38
N LEU A 129 0.70 -0.02 -7.11
CA LEU A 129 1.11 -0.89 -6.00
C LEU A 129 0.57 -2.31 -6.16
N SER A 130 -0.67 -2.46 -6.67
CA SER A 130 -1.25 -3.77 -6.98
C SER A 130 -0.38 -4.59 -7.93
N MET A 131 0.12 -3.92 -8.97
CA MET A 131 0.98 -4.52 -9.98
C MET A 131 2.31 -4.92 -9.35
N LEU A 132 2.96 -4.02 -8.59
CA LEU A 132 4.24 -4.33 -7.96
C LEU A 132 4.13 -5.53 -7.01
N LEU A 133 3.14 -5.54 -6.12
CA LEU A 133 2.97 -6.63 -5.14
C LEU A 133 2.75 -7.98 -5.84
N GLN A 134 1.86 -8.02 -6.83
CA GLN A 134 1.58 -9.23 -7.59
C GLN A 134 2.82 -9.72 -8.35
N ASP A 135 3.57 -8.80 -8.94
CA ASP A 135 4.73 -9.11 -9.78
C ASP A 135 5.91 -9.62 -8.96
N VAL A 136 6.11 -9.07 -7.76
CA VAL A 136 7.11 -9.58 -6.82
C VAL A 136 6.69 -10.95 -6.30
N ARG A 137 5.41 -11.15 -5.96
CA ARG A 137 4.89 -12.46 -5.53
C ARG A 137 5.07 -13.53 -6.61
N ASP A 138 4.75 -13.20 -7.86
CA ASP A 138 4.94 -14.10 -9.01
C ASP A 138 6.42 -14.24 -9.41
N GLY A 139 7.29 -13.37 -8.89
CA GLY A 139 8.72 -13.31 -9.17
C GLY A 139 9.02 -12.93 -10.60
N LEU A 140 8.26 -12.00 -11.16
CA LEU A 140 8.54 -11.34 -12.42
C LEU A 140 9.44 -10.13 -12.22
N MET A 141 9.36 -9.53 -11.02
CA MET A 141 10.17 -8.38 -10.60
C MET A 141 10.69 -8.60 -9.18
N GLU A 142 11.80 -7.96 -8.87
CA GLU A 142 12.32 -7.81 -7.52
C GLU A 142 12.70 -6.34 -7.28
N LEU A 143 12.62 -5.88 -6.03
CA LEU A 143 13.21 -4.59 -5.65
C LEU A 143 14.71 -4.76 -5.46
N ARG A 144 15.47 -3.73 -5.82
CA ARG A 144 16.94 -3.79 -5.73
C ARG A 144 17.41 -3.70 -4.28
N ASP A 145 16.90 -2.72 -3.55
CA ASP A 145 17.03 -2.61 -2.09
C ASP A 145 15.63 -2.34 -1.52
N PRO A 146 14.86 -3.37 -1.15
CA PRO A 146 13.48 -3.18 -0.73
C PRO A 146 13.36 -2.34 0.54
N VAL A 147 14.37 -2.25 1.40
CA VAL A 147 14.26 -1.48 2.64
C VAL A 147 14.43 0.01 2.36
N CYS A 148 15.45 0.39 1.58
CA CYS A 148 15.69 1.79 1.23
C CYS A 148 14.75 2.29 0.12
N ASP A 149 14.59 1.50 -0.95
CA ASP A 149 13.80 1.91 -2.11
C ASP A 149 12.31 2.08 -1.75
N LEU A 150 11.75 1.22 -0.88
CA LEU A 150 10.35 1.36 -0.49
C LEU A 150 10.12 2.62 0.35
N GLU A 151 11.07 3.00 1.21
CA GLU A 151 10.98 4.22 2.00
C GLU A 151 10.84 5.45 1.09
N ASP A 152 11.75 5.57 0.12
CA ASP A 152 11.74 6.66 -0.86
C ASP A 152 10.53 6.61 -1.80
N LEU A 153 10.16 5.42 -2.27
CA LEU A 153 8.99 5.22 -3.14
C LEU A 153 7.68 5.63 -2.47
N MET A 154 7.58 5.45 -1.15
CA MET A 154 6.44 5.85 -0.35
C MET A 154 6.47 7.36 -0.03
N ASP A 155 7.65 7.95 0.14
CA ASP A 155 7.86 9.39 0.39
C ASP A 155 7.79 10.24 -0.87
N GLY A 156 6.90 9.86 -1.77
CA GLY A 156 6.66 10.56 -3.02
C GLY A 156 7.38 9.96 -4.21
N GLY A 157 8.49 9.25 -4.08
CA GLY A 157 9.20 8.61 -5.19
C GLY A 157 10.73 8.76 -5.20
N VAL A 158 11.38 7.96 -6.03
CA VAL A 158 12.83 7.96 -6.28
C VAL A 158 13.13 8.75 -7.56
N SER A 159 14.05 9.71 -7.49
CA SER A 159 14.54 10.44 -8.67
C SER A 159 15.81 9.78 -9.23
N ALA A 160 15.77 9.33 -10.48
CA ALA A 160 16.90 8.71 -11.15
C ALA A 160 16.92 9.06 -12.64
N TYR A 161 18.09 9.43 -13.18
CA TYR A 161 18.28 9.79 -14.59
C TYR A 161 17.26 10.83 -15.13
N GLY A 162 16.92 11.82 -14.30
CA GLY A 162 15.92 12.86 -14.66
C GLY A 162 14.48 12.36 -14.73
N CYS A 163 14.22 11.12 -14.31
CA CYS A 163 12.90 10.52 -14.18
C CYS A 163 12.55 10.38 -12.71
N TYR A 164 11.25 10.39 -12.40
CA TYR A 164 10.73 10.27 -11.06
C TYR A 164 9.84 9.03 -10.95
N VAL A 165 10.29 8.02 -10.21
CA VAL A 165 9.60 6.74 -10.03
C VAL A 165 8.81 6.79 -8.73
N CYS A 166 7.48 6.64 -8.78
CA CYS A 166 6.66 6.67 -7.58
C CYS A 166 5.63 5.54 -7.54
N LEU A 167 5.25 5.12 -6.32
CA LEU A 167 4.15 4.19 -6.13
C LEU A 167 2.80 4.90 -6.13
N ARG A 168 1.79 4.25 -6.69
CA ARG A 168 0.40 4.69 -6.60
C ARG A 168 -0.48 3.57 -6.08
N ILE A 169 -1.25 3.86 -5.04
CA ILE A 169 -2.28 2.96 -4.54
C ILE A 169 -3.47 3.01 -5.49
N ASP A 170 -3.85 1.87 -6.03
CA ASP A 170 -5.04 1.76 -6.86
C ASP A 170 -6.31 1.89 -6.00
N TRP A 171 -7.36 2.50 -6.56
CA TRP A 171 -8.65 2.64 -5.87
C TRP A 171 -9.22 1.29 -5.40
N LYS A 172 -8.99 0.23 -6.18
CA LYS A 172 -9.39 -1.15 -5.84
C LYS A 172 -8.86 -1.60 -4.47
N TRP A 173 -7.63 -1.23 -4.13
CA TRP A 173 -7.04 -1.55 -2.83
C TRP A 173 -7.70 -0.79 -1.69
N ARG A 174 -8.05 0.48 -1.90
CA ARG A 174 -8.77 1.26 -0.89
C ARG A 174 -10.14 0.65 -0.58
N VAL A 175 -10.87 0.23 -1.61
CA VAL A 175 -12.18 -0.43 -1.45
C VAL A 175 -12.03 -1.78 -0.75
N HIS A 176 -11.09 -2.63 -1.21
CA HIS A 176 -10.86 -3.93 -0.58
C HIS A 176 -10.40 -3.81 0.88
N TRP A 177 -9.58 -2.79 1.17
CA TRP A 177 -9.17 -2.47 2.53
C TRP A 177 -10.33 -1.97 3.39
N LEU A 178 -11.17 -1.06 2.87
CA LEU A 178 -12.36 -0.57 3.57
C LEU A 178 -13.30 -1.71 3.93
N ASP A 179 -13.59 -2.58 2.96
CA ASP A 179 -14.40 -3.77 3.16
C ASP A 179 -13.84 -4.65 4.27
N ARG A 180 -12.53 -4.88 4.28
CA ARG A 180 -11.88 -5.66 5.35
C ARG A 180 -11.96 -4.99 6.72
N VAL A 181 -11.75 -3.68 6.78
CA VAL A 181 -11.84 -2.90 8.03
C VAL A 181 -13.24 -3.00 8.59
N VAL A 182 -14.26 -2.80 7.76
CA VAL A 182 -15.66 -2.97 8.15
C VAL A 182 -15.90 -4.36 8.74
N ARG A 183 -15.40 -5.43 8.10
CA ARG A 183 -15.50 -6.80 8.65
C ARG A 183 -14.76 -7.01 9.96
N ILE A 184 -13.58 -6.39 10.14
CA ILE A 184 -12.79 -6.52 11.38
C ILE A 184 -13.45 -5.78 12.55
N TYR A 185 -14.08 -4.64 12.27
CA TYR A 185 -14.74 -3.82 13.29
C TYR A 185 -16.20 -4.18 13.52
N ASP A 186 -16.81 -5.01 12.68
CA ASP A 186 -18.15 -5.52 12.91
C ASP A 186 -18.12 -6.53 14.08
N PRO A 187 -18.49 -6.11 15.31
CA PRO A 187 -18.43 -6.97 16.48
C PRO A 187 -19.54 -8.02 16.46
N LEU A 188 -20.49 -7.92 15.51
CA LEU A 188 -21.65 -8.80 15.38
C LEU A 188 -21.37 -10.01 14.49
N GLN A 189 -20.28 -10.02 13.71
CA GLN A 189 -19.85 -11.22 12.99
C GLN A 189 -19.07 -12.16 13.92
N GLY A 190 -19.80 -12.75 14.87
CA GLY A 190 -19.35 -13.93 15.59
C GLY A 190 -19.03 -15.06 14.59
N ASP A 191 -17.78 -15.51 14.60
CA ASP A 191 -17.31 -16.81 14.10
C ASP A 191 -17.72 -17.24 12.68
N LEU A 192 -18.10 -16.30 11.81
CA LEU A 192 -18.34 -16.58 10.39
C LEU A 192 -17.00 -16.68 9.67
N SER A 193 -16.33 -17.82 9.90
CA SER A 193 -15.25 -18.40 9.10
C SER A 193 -15.76 -18.76 7.69
N GLY A 194 -16.32 -17.78 6.99
CA GLY A 194 -16.88 -17.90 5.65
C GLY A 194 -15.82 -17.70 4.58
N ASN A 195 -15.10 -18.77 4.24
CA ASN A 195 -14.59 -19.09 2.91
C ASN A 195 -13.92 -17.96 2.08
N THR A 196 -13.17 -17.03 2.69
CA THR A 196 -12.27 -16.09 1.98
C THR A 196 -10.99 -16.79 1.54
N LYS A 197 -11.15 -17.77 0.64
CA LYS A 197 -10.09 -18.70 0.21
C LYS A 197 -8.93 -18.11 -0.60
N SER A 198 -8.96 -16.85 -1.06
CA SER A 198 -7.92 -16.40 -2.00
C SER A 198 -6.69 -15.72 -1.38
N TRP A 199 -6.75 -15.30 -0.11
CA TRP A 199 -5.59 -14.71 0.60
C TRP A 199 -5.43 -15.17 2.06
N ALA A 200 -6.50 -15.63 2.72
CA ALA A 200 -6.47 -15.96 4.14
C ALA A 200 -6.10 -17.42 4.46
N ALA A 201 -6.27 -18.35 3.51
CA ALA A 201 -5.99 -19.78 3.73
C ALA A 201 -4.48 -20.08 3.95
N ASP A 202 -3.59 -19.20 3.47
CA ASP A 202 -2.14 -19.27 3.74
C ASP A 202 -1.72 -18.50 5.02
N SER A 203 -2.67 -17.83 5.70
CA SER A 203 -2.38 -16.86 6.75
C SER A 203 -2.15 -17.48 8.14
N SER A 204 -2.64 -18.70 8.39
CA SER A 204 -2.40 -19.42 9.64
C SER A 204 -0.92 -19.82 9.82
N TYR A 205 -0.22 -20.10 8.72
CA TYR A 205 1.21 -20.38 8.71
C TYR A 205 2.05 -19.14 9.06
N LEU A 206 1.62 -17.95 8.63
CA LEU A 206 2.31 -16.68 8.85
C LEU A 206 2.39 -16.24 10.33
N LEU A 207 1.44 -16.68 11.16
CA LEU A 207 1.39 -16.30 12.58
C LEU A 207 2.40 -17.09 13.44
N ALA A 208 2.52 -18.40 13.18
CA ALA A 208 3.55 -19.25 13.81
C ALA A 208 4.97 -18.84 13.35
N ASP A 209 5.06 -18.37 12.11
CA ASP A 209 6.28 -17.95 11.44
C ASP A 209 6.92 -16.69 12.06
N MET A 210 6.13 -15.68 12.43
CA MET A 210 6.61 -14.47 13.10
C MET A 210 7.39 -14.74 14.40
N GLN A 211 6.86 -15.63 15.23
CA GLN A 211 7.52 -15.98 16.50
C GLN A 211 8.79 -16.80 16.25
N ARG A 212 8.86 -17.61 15.18
CA ARG A 212 10.09 -18.33 14.81
C ARG A 212 11.15 -17.40 14.26
N VAL A 213 10.80 -16.50 13.34
CA VAL A 213 11.75 -15.53 12.76
C VAL A 213 12.33 -14.62 13.84
N ARG A 214 11.54 -14.20 14.84
CA ARG A 214 12.05 -13.44 15.98
C ARG A 214 12.99 -14.26 16.89
N ARG A 215 12.72 -15.55 17.09
CA ARG A 215 13.65 -16.47 17.78
C ARG A 215 14.95 -16.70 17.00
N LEU A 216 14.92 -16.49 15.69
CA LEU A 216 16.07 -16.62 14.80
C LEU A 216 16.94 -15.35 14.76
N ALA A 217 16.51 -14.24 15.35
CA ALA A 217 17.32 -13.03 15.46
C ALA A 217 18.43 -13.22 16.52
N PRO A 218 19.71 -13.01 16.17
CA PRO A 218 20.81 -13.13 17.11
C PRO A 218 20.72 -12.04 18.19
N GLY A 219 20.62 -12.45 19.46
CA GLY A 219 20.56 -11.52 20.60
C GLY A 219 19.41 -11.75 21.57
N ALA A 220 18.42 -12.59 21.23
CA ALA A 220 17.39 -13.03 22.17
C ALA A 220 17.96 -14.11 23.12
N SER A 221 18.90 -13.73 23.99
CA SER A 221 19.33 -14.60 25.09
C SER A 221 18.14 -14.79 26.03
N PRO A 222 17.69 -16.02 26.31
CA PRO A 222 16.64 -16.25 27.28
C PRO A 222 17.19 -15.87 28.66
N SER A 223 16.90 -14.64 29.09
CA SER A 223 17.15 -14.24 30.46
C SER A 223 16.39 -15.22 31.37
N PRO A 224 17.05 -15.85 32.37
CA PRO A 224 16.49 -16.93 33.18
C PRO A 224 15.38 -16.49 34.17
N GLY A 225 14.69 -15.38 33.90
CA GLY A 225 13.47 -14.99 34.58
C GLY A 225 12.24 -15.36 33.73
N LEU A 226 11.16 -15.78 34.38
CA LEU A 226 9.83 -16.04 33.78
C LEU A 226 9.20 -14.76 33.18
N GLN A 227 9.83 -14.15 32.18
CA GLN A 227 9.29 -12.99 31.48
C GLN A 227 8.40 -13.47 30.33
N SER A 228 7.09 -13.29 30.49
CA SER A 228 6.13 -13.59 29.44
C SER A 228 6.12 -12.44 28.42
N ILE A 229 6.45 -12.74 27.16
CA ILE A 229 6.34 -11.78 26.06
C ILE A 229 4.97 -11.97 25.39
N ILE A 230 4.17 -10.91 25.35
CA ILE A 230 2.81 -10.90 24.84
C ILE A 230 2.77 -9.96 23.64
N ASN A 231 2.69 -10.52 22.44
CA ASN A 231 2.62 -9.74 21.22
C ASN A 231 1.14 -9.52 20.82
N LEU A 232 0.70 -8.26 20.81
CA LEU A 232 -0.67 -7.89 20.45
C LEU A 232 -0.90 -7.80 18.94
N ASP A 233 0.12 -7.69 18.10
CA ASP A 233 -0.08 -7.63 16.63
C ASP A 233 -0.79 -8.88 16.08
N ASN A 234 -0.79 -9.96 16.87
CA ASN A 234 -1.43 -11.23 16.56
C ASN A 234 -2.68 -11.52 17.45
N LYS A 235 -2.98 -10.70 18.46
CA LYS A 235 -4.02 -10.98 19.46
C LYS A 235 -4.99 -9.80 19.62
N PRO A 236 -6.29 -10.04 19.86
CA PRO A 236 -7.23 -8.94 20.13
C PRO A 236 -6.87 -8.22 21.42
N LEU A 237 -7.22 -6.93 21.53
CA LEU A 237 -7.13 -6.20 22.80
C LEU A 237 -7.96 -6.86 23.91
N SER A 238 -9.07 -7.54 23.58
CA SER A 238 -9.85 -8.31 24.56
C SER A 238 -9.07 -9.46 25.20
N HIS A 239 -8.01 -9.96 24.55
CA HIS A 239 -7.11 -10.95 25.14
C HIS A 239 -6.34 -10.37 26.33
N LEU A 240 -6.23 -9.04 26.48
CA LEU A 240 -5.62 -8.46 27.67
C LEU A 240 -6.37 -8.80 28.96
N ALA A 241 -7.70 -8.91 28.88
CA ALA A 241 -8.54 -9.27 30.02
C ALA A 241 -8.41 -10.74 30.43
N THR A 242 -8.01 -11.63 29.51
CA THR A 242 -7.90 -13.08 29.76
C THR A 242 -6.52 -13.49 30.28
N ILE A 243 -5.53 -12.59 30.22
CA ILE A 243 -4.17 -12.89 30.70
C ILE A 243 -4.17 -12.96 32.22
N GLN A 244 -3.77 -14.12 32.75
CA GLN A 244 -3.48 -14.34 34.15
C GLN A 244 -1.96 -14.45 34.31
N LEU A 245 -1.39 -13.55 35.11
CA LEU A 245 0.03 -13.57 35.47
C LEU A 245 0.11 -13.83 36.98
N PRO A 246 1.05 -14.68 37.45
CA PRO A 246 1.25 -14.87 38.89
C PRO A 246 1.66 -13.55 39.54
N ARG A 247 1.24 -13.32 40.80
CA ARG A 247 1.54 -12.07 41.52
C ARG A 247 3.03 -11.75 41.51
N GLY A 248 3.37 -10.49 41.22
CA GLY A 248 4.75 -10.04 41.13
C GLY A 248 5.50 -10.43 39.84
N CYS A 249 4.91 -11.25 38.96
CA CYS A 249 5.51 -11.55 37.66
C CYS A 249 5.48 -10.34 36.72
N ARG A 250 6.49 -10.26 35.85
CA ARG A 250 6.60 -9.24 34.81
C ARG A 250 6.25 -9.85 33.45
N ALA A 251 5.49 -9.10 32.67
CA ALA A 251 5.24 -9.41 31.27
C ALA A 251 5.63 -8.22 30.39
N THR A 252 6.19 -8.49 29.22
CA THR A 252 6.44 -7.47 28.19
C THR A 252 5.35 -7.56 27.14
N LEU A 253 4.61 -6.48 26.98
CA LEU A 253 3.60 -6.31 25.95
C LEU A 253 4.23 -5.62 24.74
N GLU A 254 4.26 -6.29 23.60
CA GLU A 254 4.79 -5.76 22.35
C GLU A 254 3.65 -5.50 21.37
N PHE A 255 3.65 -4.33 20.73
CA PHE A 255 2.64 -4.00 19.73
C PHE A 255 3.12 -2.90 18.78
N THR A 256 2.53 -2.90 17.60
CA THR A 256 2.76 -1.88 16.58
C THR A 256 1.54 -0.96 16.52
N SER A 257 1.79 0.35 16.51
CA SER A 257 0.77 1.37 16.35
C SER A 257 1.01 2.25 15.14
N LEU A 258 -0.07 2.86 14.65
CA LEU A 258 0.04 3.95 13.69
C LEU A 258 0.53 5.22 14.38
N SER A 259 1.37 6.00 13.69
CA SER A 259 1.68 7.36 14.12
C SER A 259 0.40 8.21 14.19
N SER A 260 0.29 9.04 15.23
CA SER A 260 -0.85 9.93 15.42
C SER A 260 -0.98 11.01 14.34
N SER A 261 0.08 11.24 13.56
CA SER A 261 0.11 12.18 12.43
C SER A 261 -0.67 11.70 11.20
N ILE A 262 -0.96 10.40 11.12
CA ILE A 262 -1.58 9.79 9.93
C ILE A 262 -3.10 9.90 10.01
N SER A 263 -3.69 10.61 9.06
CA SER A 263 -5.14 10.67 8.92
C SER A 263 -5.73 9.34 8.44
N VAL A 264 -6.87 8.95 9.01
CA VAL A 264 -7.60 7.75 8.60
C VAL A 264 -8.02 7.87 7.14
N LEU A 265 -7.96 6.78 6.39
CA LEU A 265 -8.27 6.70 4.95
C LEU A 265 -7.29 7.44 4.02
N SER A 266 -6.23 8.04 4.55
CA SER A 266 -5.17 8.60 3.70
C SER A 266 -4.44 7.51 2.90
N THR A 267 -3.70 7.95 1.87
CA THR A 267 -2.78 7.07 1.13
C THR A 267 -1.79 6.43 2.09
N THR A 268 -1.17 7.24 2.96
CA THR A 268 -0.23 6.81 4.00
C THR A 268 -0.85 5.77 4.93
N HIS A 269 -2.07 6.01 5.40
CA HIS A 269 -2.81 5.04 6.21
C HIS A 269 -2.98 3.72 5.48
N THR A 270 -3.40 3.75 4.21
CA THR A 270 -3.58 2.53 3.42
C THR A 270 -2.27 1.76 3.26
N LEU A 271 -1.13 2.45 3.02
CA LEU A 271 0.20 1.82 2.96
C LEU A 271 0.57 1.16 4.29
N CYS A 272 0.33 1.85 5.41
CA CYS A 272 0.63 1.34 6.74
C CYS A 272 -0.12 0.06 7.09
N MET A 273 -1.29 -0.16 6.47
CA MET A 273 -2.11 -1.35 6.68
C MET A 273 -1.65 -2.55 5.84
N MET A 274 -0.85 -2.35 4.79
CA MET A 274 -0.50 -3.40 3.84
C MET A 274 0.22 -4.60 4.48
N PRO A 275 1.27 -4.44 5.32
CA PRO A 275 1.94 -5.58 5.95
C PRO A 275 1.04 -6.39 6.90
N PHE A 276 -0.06 -5.78 7.36
CA PHE A 276 -1.02 -6.35 8.29
C PHE A 276 -2.24 -6.97 7.60
N LEU A 277 -2.27 -7.02 6.27
CA LEU A 277 -3.34 -7.69 5.53
C LEU A 277 -3.40 -9.21 5.76
N THR A 278 -2.41 -9.81 6.38
CA THR A 278 -2.48 -11.23 6.81
C THR A 278 -2.56 -11.34 8.34
N ARG A 279 -2.60 -10.20 9.04
CA ARG A 279 -2.57 -10.11 10.49
C ARG A 279 -3.75 -9.27 11.00
N ARG A 280 -3.69 -8.88 12.27
CA ARG A 280 -4.58 -7.86 12.83
C ARG A 280 -4.05 -6.48 12.47
N LEU A 281 -4.99 -5.53 12.36
CA LEU A 281 -4.66 -4.13 12.14
C LEU A 281 -3.85 -3.60 13.33
N PRO A 282 -2.86 -2.73 13.11
CA PRO A 282 -2.12 -2.09 14.18
C PRO A 282 -3.08 -1.25 15.04
N TYR A 283 -2.84 -1.25 16.34
CA TYR A 283 -3.69 -0.55 17.29
C TYR A 283 -3.37 0.94 17.33
N ARG A 284 -4.31 1.77 17.76
CA ARG A 284 -3.92 3.10 18.23
C ARG A 284 -3.32 2.94 19.62
N LEU A 285 -2.26 3.70 19.88
CA LEU A 285 -1.60 3.70 21.18
C LEU A 285 -2.60 4.00 22.31
N SER A 286 -3.51 4.96 22.10
CA SER A 286 -4.60 5.31 23.03
C SER A 286 -5.47 4.12 23.42
N ASP A 287 -5.79 3.24 22.47
CA ASP A 287 -6.73 2.14 22.67
C ASP A 287 -6.07 1.05 23.51
N VAL A 288 -4.77 0.80 23.28
CA VAL A 288 -3.97 -0.13 24.09
C VAL A 288 -3.85 0.38 25.52
N PHE A 289 -3.57 1.68 25.69
CA PHE A 289 -3.52 2.30 27.01
C PHE A 289 -4.84 2.23 27.77
N ALA A 290 -5.96 2.49 27.09
CA ALA A 290 -7.28 2.37 27.68
C ALA A 290 -7.56 0.93 28.12
N ALA A 291 -7.26 -0.06 27.26
CA ALA A 291 -7.42 -1.47 27.58
C ALA A 291 -6.54 -1.93 28.76
N VAL A 292 -5.28 -1.50 28.79
CA VAL A 292 -4.34 -1.81 29.88
C VAL A 292 -4.80 -1.17 31.19
N SER A 293 -5.23 0.10 31.16
CA SER A 293 -5.67 0.83 32.35
C SER A 293 -6.98 0.30 32.94
N ASN A 294 -7.87 -0.19 32.09
CA ASN A 294 -9.14 -0.80 32.51
C ASN A 294 -8.95 -2.20 33.11
N THR A 295 -7.81 -2.84 32.89
CA THR A 295 -7.54 -4.18 33.40
C THR A 295 -7.00 -4.14 34.83
N ARG A 296 -7.65 -4.86 35.76
CA ARG A 296 -7.26 -4.86 37.19
C ARG A 296 -6.07 -5.79 37.51
N ASN A 297 -5.75 -6.71 36.61
CA ASN A 297 -4.79 -7.80 36.87
C ASN A 297 -3.33 -7.34 36.85
N PHE A 298 -3.03 -6.23 36.18
CA PHE A 298 -1.66 -5.74 36.03
C PHE A 298 -1.59 -4.22 36.14
N LYS A 299 -0.39 -3.73 36.45
CA LYS A 299 -0.03 -2.32 36.45
C LYS A 299 1.00 -2.09 35.35
N LEU A 300 0.76 -1.12 34.48
CA LEU A 300 1.77 -0.64 33.53
C LEU A 300 2.89 0.05 34.32
N THR A 301 4.12 -0.42 34.17
CA THR A 301 5.29 0.14 34.87
C THR A 301 6.15 1.01 33.97
N SER A 302 6.32 0.62 32.71
CA SER A 302 7.07 1.40 31.74
C SER A 302 6.48 1.22 30.35
N LEU A 303 6.64 2.24 29.53
CA LEU A 303 6.39 2.19 28.10
C LEU A 303 7.61 2.79 27.40
N SER A 304 8.17 2.05 26.45
CA SER A 304 9.29 2.50 25.62
C SER A 304 8.94 2.32 24.15
N ASN A 305 9.26 3.33 23.35
CA ASN A 305 9.24 3.20 21.90
C ASN A 305 10.52 2.47 21.47
N THR A 306 10.38 1.33 20.80
CA THR A 306 11.48 0.49 20.33
C THR A 306 11.50 0.39 18.80
N SER A 307 10.95 1.38 18.10
CA SER A 307 10.79 1.42 16.64
C SER A 307 12.12 1.25 15.90
N GLU A 308 13.20 1.89 16.34
CA GLU A 308 14.51 1.78 15.69
C GLU A 308 15.07 0.35 15.78
N THR A 309 15.09 -0.23 16.99
CA THR A 309 15.50 -1.62 17.20
C THR A 309 14.62 -2.59 16.41
N TYR A 310 13.31 -2.34 16.38
CA TYR A 310 12.37 -3.16 15.63
C TYR A 310 12.61 -3.09 14.12
N ALA A 311 12.80 -1.89 13.55
CA ALA A 311 13.13 -1.70 12.15
C ALA A 311 14.43 -2.42 11.75
N ASN A 312 15.47 -2.30 12.58
CA ASN A 312 16.74 -3.01 12.37
C ASN A 312 16.55 -4.54 12.43
N SER A 313 15.73 -5.03 13.35
CA SER A 313 15.40 -6.45 13.44
C SER A 313 14.65 -6.97 12.21
N LEU A 314 13.72 -6.18 11.66
CA LEU A 314 12.98 -6.52 10.43
C LEU A 314 13.91 -6.52 9.21
N ALA A 315 14.82 -5.54 9.09
CA ALA A 315 15.81 -5.49 8.03
C ALA A 315 16.75 -6.70 8.09
N ALA A 316 17.22 -7.07 9.30
CA ALA A 316 18.04 -8.26 9.51
C ALA A 316 17.25 -9.55 9.16
N ALA A 317 15.97 -9.64 9.53
CA ALA A 317 15.12 -10.76 9.19
C ALA A 317 14.90 -10.89 7.67
N SER A 318 14.69 -9.78 6.97
CA SER A 318 14.58 -9.73 5.50
C SER A 318 15.86 -10.23 4.82
N THR A 319 17.01 -9.77 5.32
CA THR A 319 18.34 -10.19 4.84
C THR A 319 18.55 -11.68 5.08
N LYS A 320 18.26 -12.17 6.30
CA LYS A 320 18.36 -13.58 6.65
C LYS A 320 17.48 -14.47 5.76
N LEU A 321 16.23 -14.07 5.51
CA LEU A 321 15.32 -14.80 4.61
C LEU A 321 15.82 -14.86 3.16
N THR A 322 16.69 -13.92 2.75
CA THR A 322 17.22 -13.83 1.39
C THR A 322 18.53 -14.62 1.25
N ASP A 323 19.44 -14.42 2.21
CA ASP A 323 20.84 -14.83 2.09
C ASP A 323 21.15 -16.17 2.76
N ASP A 324 20.36 -16.58 3.76
CA ASP A 324 20.52 -17.89 4.41
C ASP A 324 19.78 -18.97 3.59
N PRO A 325 20.51 -19.85 2.87
CA PRO A 325 19.89 -20.84 1.99
C PRO A 325 19.10 -21.89 2.77
N VAL A 326 19.44 -22.15 4.04
CA VAL A 326 18.74 -23.14 4.88
C VAL A 326 17.39 -22.58 5.30
N VAL A 327 17.36 -21.36 5.84
CA VAL A 327 16.12 -20.67 6.20
C VAL A 327 15.23 -20.48 4.98
N ARG A 328 15.79 -20.06 3.85
CA ARG A 328 15.06 -19.91 2.60
C ARG A 328 14.46 -21.24 2.13
N LYS A 329 15.25 -22.31 2.10
CA LYS A 329 14.78 -23.63 1.67
C LYS A 329 13.63 -24.11 2.56
N GLN A 330 13.82 -24.05 3.88
CA GLN A 330 12.78 -24.41 4.84
C GLN A 330 11.49 -23.62 4.60
N TYR A 331 11.59 -22.30 4.42
CA TYR A 331 10.43 -21.46 4.18
C TYR A 331 9.71 -21.79 2.87
N VAL A 332 10.48 -22.01 1.79
CA VAL A 332 9.94 -22.37 0.48
C VAL A 332 9.28 -23.75 0.52
N ASP A 333 9.83 -24.70 1.28
CA ASP A 333 9.22 -26.02 1.48
C ASP A 333 7.90 -25.92 2.27
N GLU A 334 7.80 -25.00 3.24
CA GLU A 334 6.60 -24.80 4.07
C GLU A 334 5.48 -23.98 3.37
N VAL A 335 5.82 -22.87 2.72
CA VAL A 335 4.85 -21.86 2.21
C VAL A 335 4.90 -21.71 0.68
N GLY A 336 5.86 -22.36 0.01
CA GLY A 336 6.10 -22.21 -1.42
C GLY A 336 6.87 -20.93 -1.77
N ILE A 337 7.41 -20.90 -2.98
CA ILE A 337 8.26 -19.80 -3.47
C ILE A 337 7.51 -18.45 -3.53
N LYS A 338 6.21 -18.48 -3.84
CA LYS A 338 5.39 -17.25 -3.89
C LYS A 338 5.19 -16.66 -2.50
N GLY A 339 4.88 -17.51 -1.50
CA GLY A 339 4.74 -17.10 -0.11
C GLY A 339 6.03 -16.53 0.45
N TRP A 340 7.18 -17.17 0.16
CA TRP A 340 8.50 -16.64 0.51
C TRP A 340 8.75 -15.23 -0.06
N ARG A 341 8.48 -15.00 -1.36
CA ARG A 341 8.66 -13.69 -2.01
C ARG A 341 7.77 -12.61 -1.41
N GLU A 342 6.50 -12.94 -1.20
CA GLU A 342 5.53 -12.05 -0.56
C GLU A 342 5.96 -11.71 0.88
N ARG A 343 6.37 -12.71 1.66
CA ARG A 343 6.85 -12.52 3.04
C ARG A 343 8.04 -11.58 3.10
N ARG A 344 9.06 -11.83 2.28
CA ARG A 344 10.27 -11.00 2.19
C ARG A 344 9.88 -9.55 1.90
N LEU A 345 9.00 -9.34 0.93
CA LEU A 345 8.52 -8.01 0.58
C LEU A 345 7.78 -7.35 1.74
N MET A 346 6.84 -8.04 2.39
CA MET A 346 6.05 -7.47 3.50
C MET A 346 6.91 -7.11 4.71
N ILE A 347 7.95 -7.88 5.03
CA ILE A 347 8.90 -7.57 6.10
C ILE A 347 9.69 -6.30 5.77
N ALA A 348 10.22 -6.19 4.55
CA ALA A 348 10.94 -5.00 4.13
C ALA A 348 10.02 -3.77 4.06
N PHE A 349 8.77 -3.96 3.63
CA PHE A 349 7.75 -2.92 3.60
C PHE A 349 7.43 -2.41 5.01
N GLU A 350 7.24 -3.32 5.97
CA GLU A 350 7.05 -2.98 7.38
C GLU A 350 8.26 -2.23 7.95
N ALA A 351 9.48 -2.70 7.67
CA ALA A 351 10.71 -2.04 8.10
C ALA A 351 10.79 -0.59 7.58
N ALA A 352 10.52 -0.39 6.28
CA ALA A 352 10.52 0.94 5.66
C ALA A 352 9.49 1.88 6.31
N LEU A 353 8.27 1.39 6.59
CA LEU A 353 7.23 2.17 7.27
C LEU A 353 7.63 2.58 8.70
N VAL A 354 8.31 1.70 9.44
CA VAL A 354 8.81 1.99 10.78
C VAL A 354 9.96 2.99 10.74
N ARG A 355 10.92 2.84 9.82
CA ARG A 355 12.02 3.81 9.62
C ARG A 355 11.50 5.20 9.28
N LYS A 356 10.42 5.27 8.47
CA LYS A 356 9.77 6.53 8.14
C LYS A 356 9.00 7.17 9.30
N GLY A 357 8.83 6.46 10.42
CA GLY A 357 8.04 6.91 11.56
C GLY A 357 6.53 6.92 11.30
N TRP A 358 6.07 6.18 10.28
CA TRP A 358 4.64 6.03 10.00
C TRP A 358 4.01 4.92 10.85
N LEU A 359 4.80 3.89 11.15
CA LEU A 359 4.52 2.88 12.15
C LEU A 359 5.48 3.07 13.33
N GLU A 360 4.97 2.80 14.53
CA GLU A 360 5.72 2.87 15.77
C GLU A 360 5.61 1.53 16.48
N HIS A 361 6.74 0.97 16.93
CA HIS A 361 6.76 -0.23 17.75
C HIS A 361 6.95 0.14 19.22
N TRP A 362 6.14 -0.49 20.07
CA TRP A 362 6.07 -0.17 21.49
C TRP A 362 6.28 -1.41 22.34
N GLU A 363 7.02 -1.24 23.42
CA GLU A 363 7.20 -2.22 24.48
C GLU A 363 6.66 -1.64 25.79
N ALA A 364 5.62 -2.28 26.33
CA ALA A 364 5.02 -1.96 27.61
C ALA A 364 5.36 -3.04 28.63
N ILE A 365 6.01 -2.67 29.74
CA ILE A 365 6.25 -3.60 30.84
C ILE A 365 5.06 -3.56 31.78
N LEU A 366 4.44 -4.73 31.99
CA LEU A 366 3.32 -4.96 32.88
C LEU A 366 3.80 -5.76 34.09
N VAL A 367 3.33 -5.38 35.28
CA VAL A 367 3.58 -6.14 36.52
C VAL A 367 2.26 -6.59 37.10
N ALA A 368 2.13 -7.89 37.38
CA ALA A 368 0.94 -8.47 37.98
C ALA A 368 0.72 -7.93 39.41
N ARG A 369 -0.51 -7.53 39.72
CA ARG A 369 -0.89 -6.99 41.04
C ARG A 369 -1.09 -8.06 42.10
#